data_AF-C5LM25-F1
#
_entry.id   AF-C5LM25-F1
#
_cell.length_a   1.000
_cell.length_b   1.000
_cell.length_c   1.000
_cell.angle_alpha   90.00
_cell.angle_beta   90.00
_cell.angle_gamma   90.00
#
_symmetry.space_group_name_H-M   'P 1'
#
loop_
_entity.id
_entity.type
_entity.pdbx_description
1 polymer ?
#
loop_
_entity_poly.entity_id
_entity_poly.type
_entity_poly.pdbx_seq_one_letter_code
_entity_poly.pdbx_strand_id
1 'polypeptide(L)'
;MRRGPLVVYAEDDGLTKAFRNIPGIELCQVDRLNLLQVAPGGTFGRFIIWTQPAFDRLQQLFGSYRSGAALKSGYRLPRPLMTNADVAKIINSEEVQAVCRPALAPARRVGQKKNALKNRQMMAKLNPGALHRAKLRAQAQQEGTQAHAQKVAAIRARAEQAKKSANVGKTFYKELTAAYQPTVESESEDEE
;
A
#
# COMPACT_ATOMS: atom_id res chain seq x y z
N MET A 1 -35.10 -18.85 -26.41
CA MET A 1 -34.93 -18.27 -27.76
C MET A 1 -34.19 -16.95 -27.61
N ARG A 2 -33.14 -16.69 -28.40
CA ARG A 2 -32.41 -15.41 -28.34
C ARG A 2 -33.34 -14.29 -28.83
N ARG A 3 -33.31 -13.13 -28.19
CA ARG A 3 -34.08 -11.95 -28.62
C ARG A 3 -33.35 -11.29 -29.79
N GLY A 4 -34.07 -11.06 -30.88
CA GLY A 4 -33.56 -10.38 -32.06
C GLY A 4 -33.85 -8.88 -32.01
N PRO A 5 -33.77 -8.21 -33.18
CA PRO A 5 -34.07 -6.79 -33.32
C PRO A 5 -35.47 -6.44 -32.79
N LEU A 6 -35.61 -5.24 -32.24
CA LEU A 6 -36.90 -4.63 -31.92
C LEU A 6 -37.19 -3.55 -32.95
N VAL A 7 -38.29 -3.66 -33.69
CA VAL A 7 -38.73 -2.63 -34.65
C VAL A 7 -39.74 -1.72 -33.95
N VAL A 8 -39.43 -0.44 -33.84
CA VAL A 8 -40.30 0.57 -33.23
C VAL A 8 -40.91 1.46 -34.30
N TYR A 9 -42.24 1.57 -34.29
CA TYR A 9 -43.02 2.30 -35.28
C TYR A 9 -44.03 3.26 -34.62
N ALA A 10 -44.49 4.25 -35.40
CA ALA A 10 -45.53 5.18 -34.98
C ALA A 10 -46.93 4.67 -35.38
N GLU A 11 -47.11 4.35 -36.65
CA GLU A 11 -48.34 3.85 -37.26
C GLU A 11 -48.09 2.47 -37.91
N ASP A 12 -49.12 1.62 -37.93
CA ASP A 12 -49.02 0.24 -38.43
C ASP A 12 -49.51 0.15 -39.89
N ASP A 13 -48.64 0.50 -40.83
CA ASP A 13 -48.88 0.38 -42.27
C ASP A 13 -48.61 -1.04 -42.80
N GLY A 14 -49.03 -2.07 -42.04
CA GLY A 14 -48.78 -3.47 -42.36
C GLY A 14 -47.44 -4.00 -41.86
N LEU A 15 -46.66 -3.20 -41.12
CA LEU A 15 -45.42 -3.61 -40.46
C LEU A 15 -45.65 -4.81 -39.53
N THR A 16 -46.76 -4.81 -38.79
CA THR A 16 -47.06 -5.93 -37.90
C THR A 16 -47.21 -7.24 -38.65
N LYS A 17 -47.85 -7.21 -39.83
CA LYS A 17 -48.04 -8.41 -40.66
C LYS A 17 -46.74 -8.88 -41.28
N ALA A 18 -45.91 -7.95 -41.75
CA ALA A 18 -44.64 -8.25 -42.40
C ALA A 18 -43.63 -8.93 -41.46
N PHE A 19 -43.49 -8.43 -40.22
CA PHE A 19 -42.42 -8.85 -39.31
C PHE A 19 -42.82 -9.91 -38.28
N ARG A 20 -44.13 -10.18 -38.06
CA ARG A 20 -44.60 -11.09 -36.99
C ARG A 20 -44.12 -12.54 -37.12
N ASN A 21 -43.88 -13.03 -38.33
CA ASN A 21 -43.45 -14.43 -38.56
C ASN A 21 -41.94 -14.59 -38.71
N ILE A 22 -41.15 -13.55 -38.43
CA ILE A 22 -39.69 -13.64 -38.46
C ILE A 22 -39.18 -14.01 -37.06
N PRO A 23 -38.46 -15.12 -36.90
CA PRO A 23 -38.07 -15.61 -35.58
C PRO A 23 -37.17 -14.61 -34.85
N GLY A 24 -37.56 -14.25 -33.63
CA GLY A 24 -36.79 -13.37 -32.74
C GLY A 24 -37.01 -11.87 -32.98
N ILE A 25 -37.71 -11.46 -34.04
CA ILE A 25 -38.08 -10.05 -34.23
C ILE A 25 -39.30 -9.73 -33.38
N GLU A 26 -39.26 -8.56 -32.75
CA GLU A 26 -40.40 -8.00 -32.03
C GLU A 26 -40.73 -6.62 -32.57
N LEU A 27 -42.00 -6.25 -32.39
CA LEU A 27 -42.58 -5.01 -32.85
C LEU A 27 -43.12 -4.25 -31.63
N CYS A 28 -42.93 -2.94 -31.61
CA CYS A 28 -43.43 -2.09 -30.54
C CYS A 28 -43.88 -0.73 -31.10
N GLN A 29 -45.01 -0.23 -30.61
CA GLN A 29 -45.47 1.12 -30.94
C GLN A 29 -44.80 2.14 -30.01
N VAL A 30 -44.33 3.26 -30.56
CA VAL A 30 -43.57 4.27 -29.81
C VAL A 30 -44.30 4.83 -28.59
N ASP A 31 -45.62 5.05 -28.68
CA ASP A 31 -46.43 5.58 -27.57
C ASP A 31 -46.56 4.58 -26.40
N ARG A 32 -46.41 3.28 -26.70
CA ARG A 32 -46.54 2.17 -25.75
C ARG A 32 -45.24 1.38 -25.63
N LEU A 33 -44.13 2.10 -25.56
CA LEU A 33 -42.80 1.52 -25.44
C LEU A 33 -42.69 0.65 -24.17
N ASN A 34 -42.56 -0.66 -24.34
CA ASN A 34 -42.51 -1.60 -23.22
C ASN A 34 -41.07 -1.87 -22.76
N LEU A 35 -40.81 -1.63 -21.47
CA LEU A 35 -39.50 -1.88 -20.86
C LEU A 35 -39.07 -3.36 -20.99
N LEU A 36 -39.99 -4.32 -20.88
CA LEU A 36 -39.66 -5.75 -20.97
C LEU A 36 -39.18 -6.15 -22.37
N GLN A 37 -39.59 -5.41 -23.39
CA GLN A 37 -39.12 -5.59 -24.76
C GLN A 37 -37.80 -4.84 -25.00
N VAL A 38 -37.67 -3.61 -24.50
CA VAL A 38 -36.43 -2.83 -24.67
C VAL A 38 -35.26 -3.44 -23.90
N ALA A 39 -35.50 -3.94 -22.69
CA ALA A 39 -34.50 -4.51 -21.79
C ALA A 39 -34.91 -5.91 -21.29
N PRO A 40 -34.93 -6.93 -22.17
CA PRO A 40 -35.33 -8.28 -21.79
C PRO A 40 -34.38 -8.84 -20.73
N GLY A 41 -34.95 -9.38 -19.65
CA GLY A 41 -34.16 -9.90 -18.52
C GLY A 41 -33.36 -8.84 -17.76
N GLY A 42 -33.68 -7.55 -17.93
CA GLY A 42 -32.96 -6.45 -17.27
C GLY A 42 -31.63 -6.07 -17.94
N THR A 43 -31.38 -6.55 -19.17
CA THR A 43 -30.17 -6.21 -19.93
C THR A 43 -30.40 -4.99 -20.82
N PHE A 44 -29.52 -3.98 -20.75
CA PHE A 44 -29.60 -2.77 -21.57
C PHE A 44 -28.90 -2.97 -22.92
N GLY A 45 -29.28 -2.19 -23.95
CA GLY A 45 -28.59 -2.19 -25.24
C GLY A 45 -29.14 -3.20 -26.25
N ARG A 46 -30.45 -3.47 -26.26
CA ARG A 46 -31.08 -4.22 -27.35
C ARG A 46 -30.90 -3.49 -28.69
N PHE A 47 -30.69 -4.22 -29.77
CA PHE A 47 -30.65 -3.65 -31.12
C PHE A 47 -32.07 -3.22 -31.54
N ILE A 48 -32.31 -1.91 -31.63
CA ILE A 48 -33.61 -1.31 -31.95
C ILE A 48 -33.53 -0.62 -33.31
N ILE A 49 -34.49 -0.93 -34.19
CA ILE A 49 -34.68 -0.29 -35.49
C ILE A 49 -35.84 0.69 -35.35
N TRP A 50 -35.63 1.95 -35.68
CA TRP A 50 -36.62 3.02 -35.57
C TRP A 50 -37.11 3.43 -36.95
N THR A 51 -38.43 3.57 -37.13
CA THR A 51 -38.95 4.33 -38.25
C THR A 51 -38.77 5.83 -37.99
N GLN A 52 -38.58 6.62 -39.05
CA GLN A 52 -38.43 8.07 -38.93
C GLN A 52 -39.56 8.73 -38.09
N PRO A 53 -40.86 8.51 -38.36
CA PRO A 53 -41.93 9.13 -37.57
C PRO A 53 -41.95 8.67 -36.11
N ALA A 54 -41.50 7.44 -35.82
CA ALA A 54 -41.36 6.98 -34.44
C ALA A 54 -40.24 7.73 -33.72
N PHE A 55 -39.12 7.98 -34.40
CA PHE A 55 -38.00 8.70 -33.84
C PHE A 55 -38.37 10.17 -33.53
N ASP A 56 -39.06 10.85 -34.44
CA ASP A 56 -39.52 12.24 -34.24
C ASP A 56 -40.50 12.36 -33.06
N ARG A 57 -41.35 11.35 -32.87
CA ARG A 57 -42.36 11.32 -31.79
C ARG A 57 -41.75 11.14 -30.39
N LEU A 58 -40.54 10.57 -30.26
CA LEU A 58 -39.87 10.42 -28.97
C LEU A 58 -39.64 11.76 -28.26
N GLN A 59 -39.27 12.80 -29.01
CA GLN A 59 -39.03 14.12 -28.44
C GLN A 59 -40.31 14.73 -27.85
N GLN A 60 -41.46 14.45 -28.45
CA GLN A 60 -42.76 14.88 -27.92
C GLN A 60 -43.17 14.09 -26.67
N LEU A 61 -42.86 12.79 -26.64
CA LEU A 61 -43.18 11.89 -25.53
C LEU A 61 -42.34 12.14 -24.28
N PHE A 62 -41.04 12.37 -24.42
CA PHE A 62 -40.10 12.47 -23.30
C PHE A 62 -39.54 13.88 -23.10
N GLY A 63 -39.69 14.77 -24.07
CA GLY A 63 -39.14 16.12 -24.02
C GLY A 63 -37.63 16.14 -24.27
N SER A 64 -36.97 17.15 -23.70
CA SER A 64 -35.53 17.30 -23.72
C SER A 64 -35.01 17.60 -22.32
N TYR A 65 -33.69 17.71 -22.15
CA TYR A 65 -33.13 18.17 -20.88
C TYR A 65 -33.47 19.63 -20.53
N ARG A 66 -33.98 20.41 -21.50
CA ARG A 66 -34.35 21.83 -21.36
C ARG A 66 -35.86 22.03 -21.31
N SER A 67 -36.62 21.20 -22.02
CA SER A 67 -38.08 21.30 -22.17
C SER A 67 -38.77 20.05 -21.62
N GLY A 68 -39.91 20.22 -20.93
CA GLY A 68 -40.72 19.09 -20.47
C GLY A 68 -41.31 18.27 -21.63
N ALA A 69 -41.83 17.09 -21.32
CA ALA A 69 -42.59 16.31 -22.29
C ALA A 69 -43.92 17.00 -22.63
N ALA A 70 -44.30 16.96 -23.91
CA ALA A 70 -45.58 17.51 -24.37
C ALA A 70 -46.73 16.52 -24.15
N LEU A 71 -46.49 15.24 -24.44
CA LEU A 71 -47.52 14.20 -24.38
C LEU A 71 -47.66 13.56 -22.98
N LYS A 72 -46.56 13.49 -22.22
CA LYS A 72 -46.57 12.97 -20.85
C LYS A 72 -46.66 14.11 -19.85
N SER A 73 -47.86 14.32 -19.31
CA SER A 73 -48.13 15.38 -18.34
C SER A 73 -47.19 15.31 -17.13
N GLY A 74 -46.57 16.43 -16.78
CA GLY A 74 -45.66 16.55 -15.64
C GLY A 74 -44.33 15.80 -15.77
N TYR A 75 -44.08 15.10 -16.88
CA TYR A 75 -42.86 14.32 -17.05
C TYR A 75 -41.68 15.19 -17.51
N ARG A 76 -40.51 14.93 -16.92
CA ARG A 76 -39.22 15.48 -17.33
C ARG A 76 -38.17 14.38 -17.31
N LEU A 77 -37.18 14.49 -18.20
CA LEU A 77 -36.04 13.58 -18.20
C LEU A 77 -35.27 13.65 -16.86
N PRO A 78 -34.89 12.51 -16.27
CA PRO A 78 -34.04 12.48 -15.08
C PRO A 78 -32.74 13.23 -15.30
N ARG A 79 -32.32 14.05 -14.32
CA ARG A 79 -31.06 14.78 -14.38
C ARG A 79 -29.95 13.89 -13.82
N PRO A 80 -28.89 13.59 -14.58
CA PRO A 80 -27.76 12.85 -14.05
C PRO A 80 -27.03 13.68 -12.99
N LEU A 81 -26.37 13.00 -12.05
CA LEU A 81 -25.55 13.64 -11.00
C LEU A 81 -24.34 14.37 -11.59
N MET A 82 -23.79 13.86 -12.70
CA MET A 82 -22.64 14.44 -13.40
C MET A 82 -23.09 14.99 -14.76
N THR A 83 -22.57 16.17 -15.13
CA THR A 83 -22.83 16.76 -16.46
C THR A 83 -22.02 16.06 -17.55
N ASN A 84 -20.75 15.73 -17.26
CA ASN A 84 -19.88 14.94 -18.11
C ASN A 84 -19.52 13.63 -17.38
N ALA A 85 -19.73 12.48 -18.04
CA ALA A 85 -19.43 11.16 -17.48
C ALA A 85 -17.96 10.73 -17.69
N ASP A 86 -17.21 11.44 -18.54
CA ASP A 86 -15.80 11.14 -18.78
C ASP A 86 -14.94 11.71 -17.64
N VAL A 87 -14.80 10.89 -16.60
CA VAL A 87 -14.00 11.20 -15.43
C VAL A 87 -12.51 11.31 -15.79
N ALA A 88 -12.02 10.53 -16.74
CA ALA A 88 -10.62 10.56 -17.14
C ALA A 88 -10.27 11.91 -17.79
N LYS A 89 -11.15 12.43 -18.65
CA LYS A 89 -10.98 13.78 -19.23
C LYS A 89 -10.99 14.87 -18.17
N ILE A 90 -11.87 14.79 -17.17
CA ILE A 90 -11.91 15.76 -16.07
C ILE A 90 -10.61 15.69 -15.25
N ILE A 91 -10.17 14.48 -14.88
CA ILE A 91 -8.93 14.30 -14.09
C ILE A 91 -7.72 14.82 -14.85
N ASN A 92 -7.63 14.57 -16.16
CA ASN A 92 -6.48 14.95 -16.98
C ASN A 92 -6.57 16.38 -17.54
N SER A 93 -7.57 17.16 -17.15
CA SER A 93 -7.68 18.57 -17.53
C SER A 93 -6.57 19.41 -16.90
N GLU A 94 -6.15 20.47 -17.58
CA GLU A 94 -5.05 21.33 -17.12
C GLU A 94 -5.38 21.99 -15.79
N GLU A 95 -6.63 22.38 -15.58
CA GLU A 95 -7.12 23.03 -14.37
C GLU A 95 -7.00 22.12 -13.14
N VAL A 96 -7.30 20.82 -13.31
CA VAL A 96 -7.14 19.83 -12.25
C VAL A 96 -5.68 19.48 -12.05
N GLN A 97 -4.96 19.19 -13.13
CA GLN A 97 -3.55 18.78 -13.07
C GLN A 97 -2.62 19.88 -12.54
N ALA A 98 -2.92 21.16 -12.79
CA ALA A 98 -2.15 22.29 -12.26
C ALA A 98 -2.22 22.41 -10.73
N VAL A 99 -3.32 21.95 -10.12
CA VAL A 99 -3.51 21.98 -8.66
C VAL A 99 -3.13 20.65 -8.01
N CYS A 100 -3.21 19.54 -8.75
CA CYS A 100 -2.85 18.22 -8.25
C CYS A 100 -1.38 18.15 -7.82
N ARG A 101 -1.15 17.55 -6.64
CA ARG A 101 0.20 17.24 -6.18
C ARG A 101 0.78 16.11 -7.03
N PRO A 102 2.10 16.10 -7.29
CA PRO A 102 2.74 15.01 -8.00
C PRO A 102 2.54 13.69 -7.23
N ALA A 103 2.44 12.60 -7.99
CA ALA A 103 2.27 11.28 -7.42
C ALA A 103 3.46 10.92 -6.51
N LEU A 104 3.15 10.49 -5.28
CA LEU A 104 4.17 10.02 -4.35
C LEU A 104 4.72 8.68 -4.80
N ALA A 105 6.02 8.48 -4.62
CA ALA A 105 6.64 7.18 -4.88
C ALA A 105 5.97 6.11 -4.01
N PRO A 106 5.65 4.92 -4.58
CA PRO A 106 5.05 3.86 -3.81
C PRO A 106 5.98 3.43 -2.67
N ALA A 107 5.39 2.98 -1.56
CA ALA A 107 6.16 2.46 -0.44
C ALA A 107 7.09 1.35 -0.93
N ARG A 108 8.39 1.48 -0.62
CA ARG A 108 9.38 0.49 -1.00
C ARG A 108 9.02 -0.86 -0.35
N ARG A 109 8.81 -1.89 -1.16
CA ARG A 109 8.69 -3.26 -0.64
C ARG A 109 9.98 -3.64 0.08
N VAL A 110 9.86 -3.94 1.37
CA VAL A 110 11.00 -4.36 2.19
C VAL A 110 11.17 -5.87 2.02
N GLY A 111 12.30 -6.28 1.44
CA GLY A 111 12.67 -7.69 1.36
C GLY A 111 13.12 -8.25 2.71
N GLN A 112 13.64 -9.47 2.73
CA GLN A 112 14.18 -10.09 3.95
C GLN A 112 15.27 -9.21 4.59
N LYS A 113 15.15 -9.00 5.91
CA LYS A 113 16.15 -8.25 6.68
C LYS A 113 17.45 -9.06 6.75
N LYS A 114 18.54 -8.52 6.23
CA LYS A 114 19.87 -9.13 6.30
C LYS A 114 20.50 -8.85 7.67
N ASN A 115 21.05 -9.88 8.31
CA ASN A 115 21.74 -9.73 9.59
C ASN A 115 23.09 -9.02 9.42
N ALA A 116 23.27 -7.86 10.07
CA ALA A 116 24.48 -7.05 9.97
C ALA A 116 25.72 -7.70 10.60
N LEU A 117 25.57 -8.49 11.67
CA LEU A 117 26.71 -9.14 12.32
C LEU A 117 27.33 -10.25 11.47
N LYS A 118 26.49 -10.91 10.65
CA LYS A 118 26.93 -11.95 9.71
C LYS A 118 27.28 -11.40 8.32
N ASN A 119 26.67 -10.28 7.90
CA ASN A 119 26.89 -9.69 6.58
C ASN A 119 27.74 -8.41 6.66
N ARG A 120 29.00 -8.52 6.19
CA ARG A 120 29.99 -7.44 6.24
C ARG A 120 29.56 -6.15 5.52
N GLN A 121 28.85 -6.24 4.39
CA GLN A 121 28.38 -5.07 3.64
C GLN A 121 27.24 -4.34 4.38
N MET A 122 26.32 -5.11 4.98
CA MET A 122 25.26 -4.53 5.81
C MET A 122 25.82 -3.87 7.06
N MET A 123 26.82 -4.46 7.70
CA MET A 123 27.53 -3.84 8.82
C MET A 123 28.23 -2.55 8.40
N ALA A 124 28.87 -2.53 7.23
CA ALA A 124 29.55 -1.34 6.71
C ALA A 124 28.55 -0.20 6.41
N LYS A 125 27.35 -0.54 5.92
CA LYS A 125 26.26 0.44 5.72
C LYS A 125 25.75 1.01 7.05
N LEU A 126 25.67 0.19 8.09
CA LEU A 126 25.21 0.60 9.42
C LEU A 126 26.29 1.38 10.19
N ASN A 127 27.55 0.94 10.10
CA ASN A 127 28.69 1.52 10.79
C ASN A 127 29.89 1.64 9.83
N PRO A 128 30.18 2.85 9.32
CA PRO A 128 31.25 3.06 8.34
C PRO A 128 32.65 2.72 8.90
N GLY A 129 32.86 2.87 10.20
CA GLY A 129 34.13 2.53 10.86
C GLY A 129 34.32 1.04 11.17
N ALA A 130 33.32 0.19 10.91
CA ALA A 130 33.38 -1.24 11.23
C ALA A 130 34.47 -1.97 10.42
N LEU A 131 34.62 -1.63 9.13
CA LEU A 131 35.63 -2.23 8.26
C LEU A 131 37.04 -1.87 8.71
N HIS A 132 37.28 -0.60 9.03
CA HIS A 132 38.59 -0.13 9.49
C HIS A 132 38.96 -0.78 10.82
N ARG A 133 38.03 -0.83 11.79
CA ARG A 133 38.27 -1.50 13.07
C ARG A 133 38.52 -3.00 12.93
N ALA A 134 37.80 -3.68 12.04
CA ALA A 134 38.06 -5.10 11.76
C ALA A 134 39.46 -5.30 11.17
N LYS A 135 39.89 -4.42 10.25
CA LYS A 135 41.25 -4.44 9.67
C LYS A 135 42.32 -4.19 10.74
N LEU A 136 42.15 -3.18 11.59
CA LEU A 136 43.08 -2.90 12.69
C LEU A 136 43.18 -4.07 13.68
N ARG A 137 42.06 -4.71 14.02
CA ARG A 137 42.06 -5.91 14.88
C ARG A 137 42.80 -7.08 14.22
N ALA A 138 42.56 -7.32 12.94
CA ALA A 138 43.25 -8.38 12.20
C ALA A 138 44.77 -8.13 12.17
N GLN A 139 45.18 -6.89 11.90
CA GLN A 139 46.59 -6.50 11.97
C GLN A 139 47.16 -6.72 13.38
N ALA A 140 46.49 -6.28 14.44
CA ALA A 140 46.97 -6.48 15.81
C ALA A 140 47.07 -7.96 16.25
N GLN A 141 46.42 -8.89 15.55
CA GLN A 141 46.52 -10.33 15.81
C GLN A 141 47.59 -11.04 14.96
N GLN A 142 47.91 -10.50 13.78
CA GLN A 142 48.85 -11.13 12.85
C GLN A 142 50.31 -10.89 13.29
N GLU A 143 51.04 -11.99 13.51
CA GLU A 143 52.46 -11.96 13.86
C GLU A 143 53.30 -11.27 12.78
N GLY A 144 54.30 -10.49 13.19
CA GLY A 144 55.15 -9.69 12.30
C GLY A 144 54.62 -8.31 11.92
N THR A 145 53.40 -7.93 12.31
CA THR A 145 52.90 -6.56 12.12
C THR A 145 53.33 -5.62 13.25
N GLN A 146 53.46 -4.32 12.94
CA GLN A 146 53.77 -3.29 13.95
C GLN A 146 52.70 -3.21 15.05
N ALA A 147 51.43 -3.33 14.68
CA ALA A 147 50.32 -3.31 15.64
C ALA A 147 50.37 -4.51 16.61
N HIS A 148 50.75 -5.70 16.14
CA HIS A 148 50.94 -6.86 17.00
C HIS A 148 52.13 -6.68 17.95
N ALA A 149 53.26 -6.17 17.45
CA ALA A 149 54.43 -5.87 18.28
C ALA A 149 54.10 -4.88 19.41
N GLN A 150 53.39 -3.79 19.10
CA GLN A 150 52.93 -2.81 20.10
C GLN A 150 52.01 -3.45 21.16
N LYS A 151 51.10 -4.34 20.73
CA LYS A 151 50.21 -5.07 21.66
C LYS A 151 51.00 -6.00 22.58
N VAL A 152 51.97 -6.76 22.05
CA VAL A 152 52.81 -7.66 22.86
C VAL A 152 53.67 -6.86 23.85
N ALA A 153 54.23 -5.73 23.43
CA ALA A 153 54.97 -4.83 24.31
C ALA A 153 54.08 -4.31 25.46
N ALA A 154 52.86 -3.88 25.17
CA ALA A 154 51.91 -3.44 26.19
C ALA A 154 51.53 -4.58 27.17
N ILE A 155 51.34 -5.81 26.67
CA ILE A 155 51.08 -6.98 27.52
C ILE A 155 52.27 -7.26 28.46
N ARG A 156 53.51 -7.20 27.95
CA ARG A 156 54.73 -7.39 28.77
C ARG A 156 54.88 -6.31 29.83
N ALA A 157 54.71 -5.03 29.45
CA ALA A 157 54.76 -3.91 30.39
C ALA A 157 53.69 -4.04 31.50
N ARG A 158 52.47 -4.47 31.15
CA ARG A 158 51.41 -4.75 32.13
C ARG A 158 51.77 -5.91 33.05
N ALA A 159 52.40 -6.96 32.52
CA ALA A 159 52.88 -8.08 33.33
C ALA A 159 53.98 -7.66 34.32
N GLU A 160 54.89 -6.76 33.92
CA GLU A 160 55.91 -6.20 34.80
C GLU A 160 55.32 -5.33 35.91
N GLN A 161 54.32 -4.49 35.59
CA GLN A 161 53.59 -3.72 36.60
C GLN A 161 52.83 -4.65 37.57
N ALA A 162 52.21 -5.72 37.05
CA ALA A 162 51.49 -6.69 37.88
C ALA A 162 52.43 -7.43 38.86
N LYS A 163 53.70 -7.66 38.51
CA LYS A 163 54.71 -8.21 39.44
C LYS A 163 54.98 -7.27 40.62
N LYS A 164 54.97 -5.95 40.41
CA LYS A 164 55.17 -4.96 41.48
C LYS A 164 54.02 -4.95 42.50
N SER A 165 52.79 -5.19 42.04
CA SER A 165 51.61 -5.30 42.88
C SER A 165 51.30 -6.73 43.35
N ALA A 166 52.17 -7.71 43.12
CA ALA A 166 51.88 -9.13 43.34
C ALA A 166 51.61 -9.48 44.81
N ASN A 167 52.23 -8.75 45.75
CA ASN A 167 52.07 -8.99 47.18
C ASN A 167 50.86 -8.26 47.78
N VAL A 168 50.29 -7.28 47.07
CA VAL A 168 49.17 -6.45 47.56
C VAL A 168 47.93 -7.30 47.84
N GLY A 169 47.68 -8.34 47.04
CA GLY A 169 46.57 -9.27 47.30
C GLY A 169 46.78 -10.12 48.56
N LYS A 170 48.04 -10.50 48.85
CA LYS A 170 48.38 -11.26 50.07
C LYS A 170 48.31 -10.38 51.31
N THR A 171 48.76 -9.12 51.22
CA THR A 171 48.67 -8.17 52.34
C THR A 171 47.21 -7.81 52.63
N PHE A 172 46.42 -7.54 51.60
CA PHE A 172 44.98 -7.27 51.75
C PHE A 172 44.23 -8.45 52.38
N TYR A 173 44.49 -9.68 51.92
CA TYR A 173 43.85 -10.87 52.49
C TYR A 173 44.23 -11.08 53.96
N LYS A 174 45.50 -10.80 54.32
CA LYS A 174 46.00 -10.90 55.70
C LYS A 174 45.40 -9.84 56.63
N GLU A 175 45.26 -8.61 56.15
CA GLU A 175 44.59 -7.52 56.90
C GLU A 175 43.10 -7.83 57.11
N LEU A 176 42.45 -8.40 56.09
CA LEU A 176 41.05 -8.80 56.16
C LEU A 176 40.81 -9.96 57.14
N THR A 177 41.68 -10.98 57.18
CA THR A 177 41.57 -12.06 58.17
C THR A 177 41.90 -11.60 59.58
N ALA A 178 42.86 -10.69 59.76
CA ALA A 178 43.18 -10.11 61.05
C ALA A 178 42.02 -9.28 61.64
N ALA A 179 41.24 -8.60 60.78
CA ALA A 179 40.08 -7.82 61.22
C ALA A 179 38.87 -8.67 61.67
N TYR A 180 38.83 -9.96 61.33
CA TYR A 180 37.75 -10.90 61.70
C TYR A 180 38.16 -11.87 62.82
N GLN A 181 39.37 -11.74 63.37
CA GLN A 181 39.81 -12.53 64.51
C GLN A 181 39.24 -11.90 65.79
N PRO A 182 38.43 -12.61 66.60
CA PRO A 182 37.82 -12.03 67.78
C PRO A 182 38.89 -11.62 68.79
N THR A 183 38.82 -10.38 69.28
CA THR A 183 39.65 -9.89 70.38
C THR A 183 39.31 -10.66 71.65
N VAL A 184 40.20 -11.56 72.08
CA VAL A 184 40.05 -12.40 73.27
C VAL A 184 40.01 -11.61 74.60
N GLU A 185 40.02 -10.28 74.54
CA GLU A 185 40.03 -9.38 75.70
C GLU A 185 38.70 -8.61 75.91
N SER A 186 37.69 -8.75 75.04
CA SER A 186 36.43 -8.00 75.17
C SER A 186 35.18 -8.83 75.52
N GLU A 187 35.34 -10.09 75.94
CA GLU A 187 34.23 -10.94 76.42
C GLU A 187 34.37 -11.35 77.90
N SER A 188 35.33 -10.79 78.64
CA SER A 188 35.50 -11.06 80.09
C SER A 188 35.10 -9.89 81.02
N GLU A 189 34.43 -8.86 80.52
CA GLU A 189 33.94 -7.72 81.35
C GLU A 189 32.41 -7.58 81.40
N ASP A 190 31.64 -8.47 80.77
CA ASP A 190 30.17 -8.46 80.82
C ASP A 190 29.61 -9.73 81.53
N GLU A 191 29.96 -9.94 82.80
CA GLU A 191 29.18 -10.76 83.74
C GLU A 191 29.11 -10.07 85.13
N GLU A 192 28.11 -9.20 85.32
CA GLU A 192 27.44 -8.92 86.61
C GLU A 192 25.95 -9.30 86.50
#